data_AF-A0A9Q3F954-F1
#
_entry.id   AF-A0A9Q3F954-F1
#
_cell.length_a   1.000
_cell.length_b   1.000
_cell.length_c   1.000
_cell.angle_alpha   90.00
_cell.angle_beta   90.00
_cell.angle_gamma   90.00
#
_symmetry.space_group_name_H-M   'P 1'
#
loop_
_entity.id
_entity.type
_entity.pdbx_description
1 polymer ?
#
loop_
_entity_poly.entity_id
_entity_poly.type
_entity_poly.pdbx_seq_one_letter_code
_entity_poly.pdbx_strand_id
1 'polypeptide(L)'
;MFNSKEIFVDFKETPNISVSTGDSSSSLWSIDIGTVNILCNGKTLSLKNCLYVPKLNCNLISLLELCQENVSIKRIHNSFTLESNGTTILKGTISNNLMQVDYSSPSTLTTLSSPNLWHS
;
A
#
# COMPACT_ATOMS: atom_id res chain seq x y z
N MET A 1 6.45 -7.23 -4.90
CA MET A 1 5.60 -8.01 -3.97
C MET A 1 5.41 -7.15 -2.72
N PHE A 2 4.17 -6.85 -2.30
CA PHE A 2 3.84 -5.81 -1.31
C PHE A 2 4.24 -6.19 0.14
N ASN A 3 4.51 -7.46 0.43
CA ASN A 3 4.86 -7.90 1.77
C ASN A 3 6.37 -7.89 2.04
N SER A 4 7.04 -6.78 1.73
CA SER A 4 8.45 -6.56 2.09
C SER A 4 8.55 -5.60 3.25
N LYS A 5 9.44 -5.84 4.21
CA LYS A 5 9.74 -4.86 5.25
C LYS A 5 10.30 -3.55 4.66
N GLU A 6 10.89 -3.61 3.47
CA GLU A 6 11.59 -2.47 2.84
C GLU A 6 10.66 -1.31 2.43
N ILE A 7 9.34 -1.52 2.37
CA ILE A 7 8.39 -0.46 2.01
C ILE A 7 7.90 0.35 3.21
N PHE A 8 8.16 -0.13 4.42
CA PHE A 8 7.83 0.57 5.65
C PHE A 8 8.94 1.57 5.95
N VAL A 9 8.56 2.78 6.31
CA VAL A 9 9.51 3.84 6.69
C VAL A 9 9.84 3.80 8.18
N ASP A 10 8.97 3.18 8.97
CA ASP A 10 9.17 2.93 10.38
C ASP A 10 8.50 1.61 10.78
N PHE A 11 8.95 1.09 11.91
CA PHE A 11 8.40 -0.11 12.53
C PHE A 11 8.29 0.08 14.03
N LYS A 12 7.23 -0.49 14.57
CA LYS A 12 7.10 -0.75 15.99
C LYS A 12 6.77 -2.22 16.16
N GLU A 13 7.61 -2.93 16.91
CA GLU A 13 7.27 -4.28 17.34
C GLU A 13 5.97 -4.21 18.14
N THR A 14 5.01 -5.06 17.77
CA THR A 14 3.71 -5.15 18.43
C THR A 14 3.49 -6.57 18.91
N PRO A 15 2.65 -6.77 19.95
CA PRO A 15 2.13 -8.10 20.25
C PRO A 15 1.53 -8.70 18.97
N ASN A 16 1.76 -9.98 18.72
CA ASN A 16 1.25 -10.66 17.53
C ASN A 16 -0.26 -10.43 17.38
N ILE A 17 -0.68 -9.69 16.35
CA ILE A 17 -2.09 -9.44 16.07
C ILE A 17 -2.59 -10.56 15.17
N SER A 18 -3.61 -11.30 15.61
CA SER A 18 -4.25 -12.32 14.79
C SER A 18 -5.00 -11.66 13.62
N VAL A 19 -4.73 -12.12 12.40
CA VAL A 19 -5.42 -11.68 11.19
C VAL A 19 -6.38 -12.79 10.78
N SER A 20 -7.67 -12.57 11.04
CA SER A 20 -8.72 -13.48 10.63
C SER A 20 -8.98 -13.35 9.13
N THR A 21 -8.97 -14.48 8.42
CA THR A 21 -9.40 -14.57 7.02
C THR A 21 -10.53 -15.58 6.88
N GLY A 22 -11.12 -15.68 5.69
CA GLY A 22 -12.15 -16.68 5.40
C GLY A 22 -11.64 -18.13 5.42
N ASP A 23 -10.32 -18.32 5.46
CA ASP A 23 -9.69 -19.62 5.68
C ASP A 23 -9.39 -19.81 7.17
N SER A 24 -10.17 -20.68 7.81
CA SER A 24 -10.01 -21.02 9.23
C SER A 24 -8.82 -21.94 9.52
N SER A 25 -8.16 -22.47 8.48
CA SER A 25 -7.04 -23.41 8.62
C SER A 25 -5.67 -22.72 8.70
N SER A 26 -5.56 -21.46 8.28
CA SER A 26 -4.31 -20.71 8.30
C SER A 26 -4.28 -19.63 9.38
N SER A 27 -3.41 -19.80 10.38
CA SER A 27 -3.15 -18.74 11.36
C SER A 27 -2.21 -17.69 10.77
N LEU A 28 -2.77 -16.54 10.41
CA LEU A 28 -2.03 -15.36 9.96
C LEU A 28 -1.81 -14.43 11.15
N TRP A 29 -0.57 -13.94 11.28
CA TRP A 29 -0.16 -13.09 12.38
C TRP A 29 0.57 -11.87 11.81
N SER A 30 0.18 -10.70 12.28
CA SER A 30 1.01 -9.50 12.14
C SER A 30 2.11 -9.55 13.18
N ILE A 31 3.35 -9.36 12.75
CA ILE A 31 4.51 -9.33 13.66
C ILE A 31 5.01 -7.91 13.93
N ASP A 32 4.74 -6.98 13.02
CA ASP A 32 5.10 -5.57 13.17
C ASP A 32 3.94 -4.67 12.70
N ILE A 33 3.90 -3.43 13.21
CA ILE A 33 3.08 -2.34 12.67
C ILE A 33 3.99 -1.18 12.25
N GLY A 34 3.60 -0.43 11.23
CA GLY A 34 4.35 0.75 10.84
C GLY A 34 3.64 1.60 9.81
N THR A 35 4.38 2.56 9.26
CA THR A 35 3.93 3.46 8.21
C THR A 35 4.51 3.01 6.88
N VAL A 36 3.66 2.87 5.87
CA VAL A 36 4.07 2.57 4.51
C VAL A 36 3.89 3.81 3.65
N ASN A 37 4.96 4.22 2.96
CA ASN A 37 4.88 5.27 1.95
C ASN A 37 4.78 4.63 0.57
N ILE A 38 3.68 4.88 -0.12
CA ILE A 38 3.51 4.46 -1.51
C ILE A 38 3.47 5.66 -2.44
N LEU A 39 4.16 5.56 -3.59
CA LEU A 39 4.01 6.53 -4.66
C LEU A 39 2.85 6.07 -5.57
N CYS A 40 1.77 6.86 -5.59
CA CYS A 40 0.64 6.63 -6.47
C CYS A 40 0.39 7.89 -7.31
N ASN A 41 0.44 7.74 -8.64
CA ASN A 41 0.18 8.84 -9.58
C ASN A 41 1.01 10.12 -9.29
N GLY A 42 2.30 9.95 -8.96
CA GLY A 42 3.23 11.05 -8.65
C GLY A 42 3.05 11.70 -7.28
N LYS A 43 2.12 11.21 -6.44
CA LYS A 43 1.92 11.67 -5.06
C LYS A 43 2.31 10.58 -4.08
N THR A 44 3.02 10.97 -3.02
CA THR A 44 3.32 10.07 -1.90
C THR A 44 2.12 10.01 -0.97
N LEU A 45 1.61 8.80 -0.73
CA LEU A 45 0.59 8.51 0.26
C LEU A 45 1.24 7.77 1.44
N SER A 46 1.10 8.35 2.63
CA SER A 46 1.56 7.73 3.88
C SER A 46 0.42 7.00 4.55
N LEU A 47 0.48 5.67 4.55
CA LEU A 47 -0.48 4.79 5.19
C LEU A 47 0.03 4.43 6.59
N LYS A 48 -0.60 4.97 7.62
CA LYS A 48 -0.25 4.68 9.02
C LYS A 48 -0.88 3.37 9.47
N ASN A 49 -0.39 2.82 10.58
CA ASN A 49 -0.94 1.63 11.23
C ASN A 49 -1.04 0.40 10.30
N CYS A 50 -0.12 0.28 9.33
CA CYS A 50 -0.06 -0.85 8.42
C CYS A 50 0.50 -2.08 9.14
N LEU A 51 -0.18 -3.21 8.99
CA LEU A 51 0.25 -4.49 9.56
C LEU A 51 1.20 -5.23 8.62
N TYR A 52 2.35 -5.68 9.15
CA TYR A 52 3.25 -6.56 8.42
C TYR A 52 2.92 -8.03 8.75
N VAL A 53 2.41 -8.76 7.76
CA VAL A 53 1.91 -10.13 7.90
C VAL A 53 2.69 -11.04 6.96
N PRO A 54 3.84 -11.62 7.36
CA PRO A 54 4.77 -12.34 6.47
C PRO A 54 4.15 -13.44 5.60
N LYS A 55 3.08 -14.07 6.08
CA LYS A 55 2.38 -15.17 5.41
C LYS A 55 1.31 -14.72 4.41
N LEU A 56 1.06 -13.41 4.28
CA LEU A 56 0.20 -12.86 3.24
C LEU A 56 1.02 -12.48 2.00
N ASN A 57 0.52 -12.81 0.82
CA ASN A 57 1.18 -12.45 -0.44
C ASN A 57 0.94 -10.98 -0.86
N CYS A 58 0.09 -10.26 -0.11
CA CYS A 58 -0.26 -8.87 -0.33
C CYS A 58 -0.37 -8.14 1.01
N ASN A 59 -0.24 -6.82 0.99
CA ASN A 59 -0.58 -6.02 2.16
C ASN A 59 -2.05 -5.69 2.15
N LEU A 60 -2.61 -5.60 3.34
CA LEU A 60 -3.98 -5.19 3.56
C LEU A 60 -3.96 -3.73 4.01
N ILE A 61 -4.63 -2.86 3.25
CA ILE A 61 -4.95 -1.52 3.72
C ILE A 61 -6.22 -1.65 4.56
N SER A 62 -6.16 -1.22 5.82
CA SER A 62 -7.32 -1.21 6.68
C SER A 62 -8.38 -0.27 6.12
N LEU A 63 -9.57 -0.80 5.81
CA LEU A 63 -10.69 0.03 5.35
C LEU A 63 -11.09 1.05 6.44
N LEU A 64 -10.94 0.68 7.72
CA LEU A 64 -11.25 1.58 8.83
C LEU A 64 -10.34 2.82 8.84
N GLU A 65 -9.06 2.66 8.52
CA GLU A 65 -8.11 3.78 8.40
C GLU A 65 -8.49 4.67 7.20
N LEU A 66 -8.92 4.09 6.08
CA LEU A 66 -9.45 4.86 4.96
C LEU A 66 -10.73 5.63 5.34
N CYS A 67 -11.60 5.03 6.16
CA CYS A 67 -12.83 5.69 6.61
C CYS A 67 -12.58 6.87 7.55
N GLN A 68 -11.51 6.85 8.36
CA GLN A 68 -11.16 7.97 9.25
C GLN A 68 -10.75 9.23 8.47
N GLU A 69 -10.25 9.07 7.25
CA GLU A 69 -9.75 10.14 6.38
C GLU A 69 -10.81 10.72 5.41
N ASN A 70 -12.11 10.48 5.70
CA ASN A 70 -13.25 10.85 4.83
C ASN A 70 -13.05 10.43 3.36
N VAL A 71 -12.49 9.24 3.15
CA VAL A 71 -12.19 8.72 1.82
C VAL A 71 -13.46 8.11 1.22
N SER A 72 -13.72 8.47 -0.04
CA SER A 72 -14.75 7.84 -0.88
C SER A 72 -14.11 6.91 -1.90
N ILE A 73 -14.73 5.75 -2.12
CA ILE A 73 -14.31 4.79 -3.14
C ILE A 73 -15.27 4.89 -4.31
N LYS A 74 -14.76 5.22 -5.50
CA LYS A 74 -15.56 5.26 -6.73
C LYS A 74 -15.08 4.17 -7.68
N ARG A 75 -15.99 3.28 -8.07
CA ARG A 75 -15.74 2.26 -9.08
C ARG A 75 -16.27 2.72 -10.44
N ILE A 76 -15.46 2.56 -11.48
CA ILE A 76 -15.87 2.76 -12.87
C ILE A 76 -15.38 1.54 -13.66
N HIS A 77 -16.30 0.70 -14.12
CA HIS A 77 -16.00 -0.58 -14.77
C HIS A 77 -15.04 -1.46 -13.95
N ASN A 78 -13.83 -1.65 -14.45
CA ASN A 78 -12.77 -2.47 -13.87
C ASN A 78 -11.65 -1.64 -13.24
N SER A 79 -11.94 -0.37 -12.96
CA SER A 79 -11.04 0.57 -12.27
C SER A 79 -11.74 1.15 -11.05
N PHE A 80 -10.95 1.61 -10.09
CA PHE A 80 -11.44 2.35 -8.95
C PHE A 80 -10.55 3.56 -8.63
N THR A 81 -11.14 4.56 -7.99
CA THR A 81 -10.44 5.71 -7.42
C THR A 81 -10.80 5.84 -5.94
N LEU A 82 -9.81 6.21 -5.13
CA LEU A 82 -10.02 6.71 -3.79
C LEU A 82 -9.91 8.23 -3.84
N GLU A 83 -10.89 8.92 -3.29
CA GLU A 83 -10.95 10.38 -3.24
C GLU A 83 -11.15 10.85 -1.81
N SER A 84 -10.31 11.78 -1.35
CA SER A 84 -10.49 12.49 -0.08
C SER A 84 -10.62 13.98 -0.38
N ASN A 85 -11.63 14.62 0.21
CA ASN A 85 -11.91 16.05 0.02
C ASN A 85 -11.99 16.48 -1.47
N GLY A 86 -12.61 15.63 -2.32
CA GLY A 86 -12.73 15.87 -3.76
C GLY A 86 -11.45 15.70 -4.57
N THR A 87 -10.34 15.28 -3.95
CA THR A 87 -9.07 15.02 -4.61
C THR A 87 -8.81 13.52 -4.69
N THR A 88 -8.48 13.02 -5.89
CA THR A 88 -8.04 11.64 -6.04
C THR A 88 -6.69 11.43 -5.34
N ILE A 89 -6.68 10.52 -4.37
CA ILE A 89 -5.48 10.12 -3.62
C ILE A 89 -4.87 8.83 -4.14
N LEU A 90 -5.69 7.95 -4.74
CA LEU A 90 -5.24 6.65 -5.23
C LEU A 90 -6.11 6.20 -6.40
N LYS A 91 -5.49 5.50 -7.34
CA LYS A 91 -6.17 4.84 -8.47
C LYS A 91 -5.70 3.41 -8.57
N GLY A 92 -6.58 2.53 -9.02
CA GLY A 92 -6.25 1.14 -9.21
C GLY A 92 -7.19 0.41 -10.16
N THR A 93 -6.93 -0.87 -10.34
CA THR A 93 -7.74 -1.78 -11.14
C THR A 93 -8.43 -2.80 -10.24
N ILE A 94 -9.48 -3.41 -10.74
CA ILE A 94 -10.16 -4.51 -10.07
C ILE A 94 -9.81 -5.76 -10.86
N SER A 95 -9.26 -6.77 -10.21
CA SER A 95 -8.96 -8.06 -10.85
C SER A 95 -9.25 -9.17 -9.87
N ASN A 96 -9.93 -10.23 -10.34
CA ASN A 96 -10.39 -11.35 -9.50
C ASN A 96 -11.17 -10.88 -8.25
N ASN A 97 -12.03 -9.87 -8.42
CA ASN A 97 -12.79 -9.22 -7.35
C ASN A 97 -11.95 -8.53 -6.25
N LEU A 98 -10.66 -8.30 -6.50
CA LEU A 98 -9.76 -7.59 -5.59
C LEU A 98 -9.37 -6.24 -6.19
N MET A 99 -9.38 -5.21 -5.34
CA MET A 99 -8.84 -3.89 -5.67
C MET A 99 -7.31 -3.94 -5.63
N GLN A 100 -6.67 -3.67 -6.76
CA GLN A 100 -5.22 -3.71 -6.94
C GLN A 100 -4.72 -2.31 -7.26
N VAL A 101 -3.64 -1.92 -6.59
CA VAL A 101 -3.01 -0.61 -6.75
C VAL A 101 -1.60 -0.84 -7.26
N ASP A 102 -1.30 -0.26 -8.42
CA ASP A 102 0.08 -0.15 -8.88
C ASP A 102 0.79 0.90 -8.04
N TYR A 103 1.92 0.53 -7.47
CA TYR A 103 2.73 1.39 -6.64
C TYR A 103 4.20 1.22 -7.01
N SER A 104 4.97 2.26 -6.75
CA SER A 104 6.43 2.19 -6.69
C SER A 104 6.85 2.52 -5.26
N SER A 105 7.88 1.83 -4.76
CA SER A 105 8.51 2.28 -3.53
C SER A 105 9.25 3.59 -3.83
N PRO A 106 9.23 4.58 -2.93
CA PRO A 106 9.98 5.81 -3.13
C PRO A 106 11.48 5.55 -3.39
N SER A 107 12.00 4.44 -2.86
CA SER A 107 13.40 4.01 -2.97
C SER A 107 13.82 3.55 -4.36
N THR A 108 12.88 3.13 -5.24
CA THR A 108 13.20 2.70 -6.61
C THR A 108 13.31 3.85 -7.63
N LEU A 109 13.13 5.10 -7.20
CA LEU A 109 13.32 6.29 -8.05
C LEU A 109 14.78 6.76 -8.14
N THR A 110 15.74 5.96 -7.70
CA THR A 110 17.16 6.22 -7.97
C THR A 110 17.57 5.52 -9.26
N THR A 111 18.13 6.30 -10.21
CA THR A 111 18.66 5.92 -11.55
C THR A 111 17.75 6.10 -12.77
N LEU A 112 17.13 7.27 -12.91
CA LEU A 112 16.90 7.87 -14.25
C LEU A 112 17.47 9.29 -14.31
N SER A 113 18.68 9.47 -13.78
CA SER A 113 19.58 10.52 -14.24
C SER A 113 20.61 9.85 -15.13
N SER A 114 20.30 9.70 -16.43
CA SER A 114 21.38 9.57 -17.42
C SER A 114 22.19 10.86 -17.33
N PRO A 115 23.44 10.87 -16.83
CA PRO A 115 24.30 11.99 -17.09
C PRO A 115 24.67 11.86 -18.55
N ASN A 116 23.98 12.66 -19.35
CA ASN A 116 24.43 13.15 -20.63
C ASN A 116 25.96 13.34 -20.59
N LEU A 117 26.71 12.39 -21.17
CA LEU A 117 28.13 12.54 -21.47
C LEU A 117 28.23 13.61 -22.56
N TRP A 118 28.23 14.87 -22.14
CA TRP A 118 28.60 15.99 -22.99
C TRP A 118 30.12 16.11 -22.93
N HIS A 119 30.73 15.87 -24.08
CA HIS A 119 32.10 16.13 -24.51
C HIS A 119 33.02 16.88 -23.52
N SER A 120 34.20 16.32 -23.26
CA SER A 120 35.49 16.88 -23.71
C SER A 120 36.59 15.83 -23.68
#